data_AF-A0A925VQD4-F1
#
_entry.id   AF-A0A925VQD4-F1
#
_cell.length_a   1.000
_cell.length_b   1.000
_cell.length_c   1.000
_cell.angle_alpha   90.00
_cell.angle_beta   90.00
_cell.angle_gamma   90.00
#
_symmetry.space_group_name_H-M   'P 1'
#
loop_
_entity.id
_entity.type
_entity.pdbx_description
1 polymer ?
#
loop_
_entity_poly.entity_id
_entity_poly.type
_entity_poly.pdbx_seq_one_letter_code
_entity_poly.pdbx_strand_id
1 'polypeptide(L)'
;MNRSAKYIDLQGWQIASEKPDRTTDAAPLSAGPLVLAPGQLLAFSTSSTIIQSEYPTSSEPDNLVETSGFSTFADDAGVAVLLTGAGVEVDRFAYNKSLHLSLLATQEGVSLERIRAGGPSDGSNFHSAAGAAGYATPGRPNSQAQDAPGGNQELTVAPEVFTPDDDGQQDFATLNYHLDQPGYAASVTVYDALGRLTRRLVRNETLPTTGFVQWDGIDERGRKAAVGYYVLHVELFRPSGGERREYKKTVVLGARF
;
A
#
# COMPACT_ATOMS: atom_id res chain seq x y z
N MET A 1 -3.50 -11.95 -5.86
CA MET A 1 -2.59 -13.01 -5.37
C MET A 1 -3.32 -13.93 -4.41
N ASN A 2 -3.16 -15.24 -4.56
CA ASN A 2 -3.66 -16.22 -3.59
C ASN A 2 -2.63 -16.41 -2.47
N ARG A 3 -2.94 -15.91 -1.28
CA ARG A 3 -2.07 -15.99 -0.09
C ARG A 3 -2.26 -17.28 0.72
N SER A 4 -3.17 -18.16 0.28
CA SER A 4 -3.50 -19.40 0.98
C SER A 4 -2.73 -20.59 0.42
N ALA A 5 -2.75 -21.72 1.14
CA ALA A 5 -2.25 -23.01 0.66
C ALA A 5 -3.27 -23.80 -0.18
N LYS A 6 -4.41 -23.19 -0.56
CA LYS A 6 -5.50 -23.85 -1.28
C LYS A 6 -5.58 -23.36 -2.72
N TYR A 7 -6.02 -24.23 -3.63
CA TYR A 7 -6.52 -23.80 -4.92
C TYR A 7 -7.87 -23.10 -4.74
N ILE A 8 -8.02 -21.92 -5.34
CA ILE A 8 -9.25 -21.12 -5.26
C ILE A 8 -9.83 -21.00 -6.66
N ASP A 9 -11.05 -21.48 -6.85
CA ASP A 9 -11.79 -21.20 -8.08
C ASP A 9 -12.40 -19.79 -8.00
N LEU A 10 -12.02 -18.94 -8.94
CA LEU A 10 -12.52 -17.57 -9.09
C LEU A 10 -13.81 -17.50 -9.93
N GLN A 11 -14.38 -18.64 -10.33
CA GLN A 11 -15.67 -18.65 -11.02
C GLN A 11 -16.74 -17.91 -10.19
N GLY A 12 -17.39 -16.94 -10.83
CA GLY A 12 -18.43 -16.13 -10.21
C GLY A 12 -17.92 -15.04 -9.25
N TRP A 13 -16.62 -15.00 -8.93
CA TRP A 13 -16.06 -13.88 -8.17
C TRP A 13 -16.19 -12.57 -8.97
N GLN A 14 -16.34 -11.47 -8.25
CA GLN A 14 -16.54 -10.14 -8.83
C GLN A 14 -15.58 -9.14 -8.22
N ILE A 15 -15.14 -8.18 -9.03
CA ILE A 15 -14.61 -6.92 -8.54
C ILE A 15 -15.70 -5.87 -8.66
N ALA A 16 -15.77 -4.93 -7.73
CA ALA A 16 -16.72 -3.83 -7.78
C ALA A 16 -16.08 -2.49 -7.44
N SER A 17 -16.57 -1.42 -8.06
CA SER A 17 -16.36 -0.05 -7.58
C SER A 17 -17.58 0.40 -6.79
N GLU A 18 -17.37 0.88 -5.56
CA GLU A 18 -18.43 1.45 -4.72
C GLU A 18 -18.49 2.97 -4.93
N LYS A 19 -19.69 3.47 -5.23
CA LYS A 19 -20.00 4.89 -5.44
C LYS A 19 -20.31 5.59 -4.11
N PRO A 20 -20.30 6.93 -4.06
CA PRO A 20 -20.60 7.67 -2.82
C PRO A 20 -21.98 7.38 -2.21
N ASP A 21 -22.95 6.97 -3.02
CA ASP A 21 -24.30 6.54 -2.59
C ASP A 21 -24.37 5.08 -2.10
N ARG A 22 -23.21 4.40 -2.01
CA ARG A 22 -23.02 2.99 -1.66
C ARG A 22 -23.56 1.99 -2.67
N THR A 23 -23.94 2.42 -3.86
CA THR A 23 -24.20 1.50 -4.96
C THR A 23 -22.88 0.96 -5.51
N THR A 24 -22.90 -0.27 -6.01
CA THR A 24 -21.72 -0.92 -6.58
C THR A 24 -21.90 -1.17 -8.07
N ASP A 25 -20.85 -0.89 -8.84
CA ASP A 25 -20.69 -1.36 -10.22
C ASP A 25 -19.78 -2.58 -10.18
N ALA A 26 -20.34 -3.78 -10.34
CA ALA A 26 -19.64 -5.05 -10.17
C ALA A 26 -19.48 -5.79 -11.50
N ALA A 27 -18.27 -6.27 -11.77
CA ALA A 27 -17.91 -7.06 -12.94
C ALA A 27 -17.34 -8.42 -12.54
N PRO A 28 -17.74 -9.53 -13.21
CA PRO A 28 -17.17 -10.84 -12.95
C PRO A 28 -15.70 -10.91 -13.39
N LEU A 29 -14.88 -11.61 -12.60
CA LEU A 29 -13.45 -11.81 -12.89
C LEU A 29 -13.20 -12.93 -13.92
N SER A 30 -14.19 -13.80 -14.16
CA SER A 30 -14.07 -14.92 -15.09
C SER A 30 -15.44 -15.30 -15.67
N ALA A 31 -15.45 -15.75 -16.93
CA ALA A 31 -16.65 -16.26 -17.61
C ALA A 31 -16.91 -17.77 -17.35
N GLY A 32 -15.95 -18.46 -16.74
CA GLY A 32 -15.98 -19.89 -16.44
C GLY A 32 -14.98 -20.24 -15.34
N PRO A 33 -14.69 -21.53 -15.12
CA PRO A 33 -13.71 -21.96 -14.12
C PRO A 33 -12.36 -21.28 -14.31
N LEU A 34 -11.85 -20.66 -13.25
CA LEU A 34 -10.54 -20.01 -13.23
C LEU A 34 -9.87 -20.32 -11.90
N VAL A 35 -9.02 -21.34 -11.90
CA VAL A 35 -8.37 -21.82 -10.69
C VAL A 35 -7.08 -21.07 -10.43
N LEU A 36 -7.03 -20.37 -9.30
CA LEU A 36 -5.85 -19.68 -8.79
C LEU A 36 -5.10 -20.60 -7.81
N ALA A 37 -3.91 -21.04 -8.20
CA ALA A 37 -3.06 -21.90 -7.38
C ALA A 37 -2.52 -21.17 -6.13
N PRO A 38 -2.09 -21.91 -5.08
CA PRO A 38 -1.39 -21.32 -3.94
C PRO A 38 -0.22 -20.44 -4.38
N GLY A 39 -0.16 -19.20 -3.90
CA GLY A 39 0.89 -18.23 -4.24
C GLY A 39 0.72 -17.54 -5.59
N GLN A 40 -0.14 -18.02 -6.49
CA GLN A 40 -0.29 -17.46 -7.83
C GLN A 40 -0.88 -16.04 -7.78
N LEU A 41 -0.42 -15.19 -8.70
CA LEU A 41 -0.89 -13.84 -8.92
C LEU A 41 -1.46 -13.74 -10.33
N LEU A 42 -2.60 -13.06 -10.46
CA LEU A 42 -3.21 -12.72 -11.74
C LEU A 42 -3.52 -11.23 -11.74
N ALA A 43 -3.45 -10.60 -12.91
CA ALA A 43 -3.98 -9.27 -13.17
C ALA A 43 -5.10 -9.37 -14.20
N PHE A 44 -6.15 -8.56 -14.02
CA PHE A 44 -7.36 -8.60 -14.83
C PHE A 44 -7.49 -7.30 -15.62
N SER A 45 -7.87 -7.41 -16.89
CA SER A 45 -8.11 -6.26 -17.77
C SER A 45 -9.12 -6.64 -18.85
N THR A 46 -9.81 -5.65 -19.43
CA THR A 46 -10.62 -5.88 -20.63
C THR A 46 -9.77 -6.02 -21.89
N SER A 47 -8.48 -5.70 -21.83
CA SER A 47 -7.53 -5.96 -22.90
C SER A 47 -6.13 -6.24 -22.35
N SER A 48 -5.68 -7.49 -22.47
CA SER A 48 -4.30 -7.86 -22.11
C SER A 48 -3.29 -7.27 -23.10
N THR A 49 -3.70 -7.01 -24.35
CA THR A 49 -2.87 -6.38 -25.38
C THR A 49 -2.53 -4.93 -25.04
N ILE A 50 -3.52 -4.14 -24.58
CA ILE A 50 -3.27 -2.75 -24.16
C ILE A 50 -2.33 -2.72 -22.96
N ILE A 51 -2.52 -3.61 -21.98
CA ILE A 51 -1.63 -3.69 -20.81
C ILE A 51 -0.19 -3.98 -21.25
N GLN A 52 0.01 -4.91 -22.18
CA GLN A 52 1.34 -5.22 -22.70
C GLN A 52 1.93 -4.09 -23.56
N SER A 53 1.11 -3.30 -24.26
CA SER A 53 1.61 -2.17 -25.04
C SER A 53 2.01 -0.98 -24.17
N GLU A 54 1.23 -0.68 -23.11
CA GLU A 54 1.51 0.40 -22.16
C GLU A 54 2.67 0.02 -21.21
N TYR A 55 2.77 -1.26 -20.82
CA TYR A 55 3.76 -1.77 -19.87
C TYR A 55 4.59 -2.93 -20.47
N PRO A 56 5.37 -2.68 -21.54
CA PRO A 56 6.01 -3.74 -22.34
C PRO A 56 7.13 -4.50 -21.62
N THR A 57 7.75 -3.89 -20.61
CA THR A 57 8.89 -4.49 -19.88
C THR A 57 8.53 -4.98 -18.47
N SER A 58 7.33 -4.64 -17.99
CA SER A 58 6.93 -4.83 -16.59
C SER A 58 5.63 -5.64 -16.43
N SER A 59 5.06 -6.12 -17.52
CA SER A 59 3.95 -7.08 -17.52
C SER A 59 4.43 -8.54 -17.53
N GLU A 60 3.61 -9.45 -17.00
CA GLU A 60 3.77 -10.91 -17.15
C GLU A 60 2.57 -11.49 -17.89
N PRO A 61 2.66 -11.73 -19.20
CA PRO A 61 1.54 -12.16 -20.04
C PRO A 61 0.82 -13.42 -19.53
N ASP A 62 1.56 -14.38 -18.98
CA ASP A 62 0.99 -15.65 -18.49
C ASP A 62 0.06 -15.45 -17.26
N ASN A 63 0.20 -14.31 -16.59
CA ASN A 63 -0.63 -13.93 -15.45
C ASN A 63 -1.69 -12.88 -15.79
N LEU A 64 -1.84 -12.50 -17.07
CA LEU A 64 -2.89 -11.57 -17.50
C LEU A 64 -4.14 -12.34 -17.90
N VAL A 65 -5.27 -12.00 -17.29
CA VAL A 65 -6.58 -12.55 -17.60
C VAL A 65 -7.43 -11.47 -18.27
N GLU A 66 -7.80 -11.72 -19.52
CA GLU A 66 -8.72 -10.85 -20.23
C GLU A 66 -10.17 -11.13 -19.80
N THR A 67 -10.91 -10.09 -19.43
CA THR A 67 -12.31 -10.17 -19.02
C THR A 67 -13.20 -9.48 -20.04
N SER A 68 -14.43 -9.95 -20.23
CA SER A 68 -15.40 -9.32 -21.16
C SER A 68 -15.89 -7.94 -20.68
N GLY A 69 -15.64 -7.60 -19.42
CA GLY A 69 -15.97 -6.34 -18.79
C GLY A 69 -15.24 -6.20 -17.46
N PHE A 70 -15.09 -4.97 -16.99
CA PHE A 70 -14.44 -4.66 -15.72
C PHE A 70 -15.10 -3.43 -15.12
N SER A 71 -15.15 -3.34 -13.79
CA SER A 71 -15.65 -2.16 -13.11
C SER A 71 -14.80 -0.95 -13.49
N THR A 72 -15.44 0.21 -13.64
CA THR A 72 -14.69 1.45 -13.84
C THR A 72 -14.24 2.01 -12.50
N PHE A 73 -12.94 2.27 -12.40
CA PHE A 73 -12.29 2.90 -11.25
C PHE A 73 -11.86 4.30 -11.66
N ALA A 74 -12.37 5.32 -10.97
CA ALA A 74 -11.91 6.69 -11.17
C ALA A 74 -10.44 6.81 -10.75
N ASP A 75 -9.68 7.70 -11.38
CA ASP A 75 -8.27 7.96 -11.10
C ASP A 75 -8.05 8.86 -9.87
N ASP A 76 -9.05 9.65 -9.48
CA ASP A 76 -8.97 10.61 -8.39
C ASP A 76 -9.22 9.99 -7.00
N ALA A 77 -10.31 9.24 -6.83
CA ALA A 77 -10.64 8.50 -5.62
C ALA A 77 -11.77 7.50 -5.86
N GLY A 78 -11.77 6.41 -5.08
CA GLY A 78 -12.82 5.41 -5.14
C GLY A 78 -12.64 4.32 -4.11
N VAL A 79 -13.52 3.33 -4.16
CA VAL A 79 -13.45 2.14 -3.32
C VAL A 79 -13.55 0.91 -4.19
N ALA A 80 -12.50 0.08 -4.19
CA ALA A 80 -12.49 -1.22 -4.84
C ALA A 80 -12.88 -2.31 -3.83
N VAL A 81 -13.78 -3.20 -4.24
CA VAL A 81 -14.28 -4.30 -3.39
C VAL A 81 -14.16 -5.61 -4.15
N LEU A 82 -13.55 -6.61 -3.52
CA LEU A 82 -13.45 -7.97 -4.05
C LEU A 82 -14.51 -8.85 -3.38
N LEU A 83 -15.35 -9.48 -4.19
CA LEU A 83 -16.47 -10.31 -3.76
C LEU A 83 -16.28 -11.75 -4.24
N THR A 84 -16.59 -12.72 -3.38
CA THR A 84 -16.75 -14.12 -3.81
C THR A 84 -18.00 -14.29 -4.68
N GLY A 85 -18.15 -15.45 -5.35
CA GLY A 85 -19.38 -15.78 -6.08
C GLY A 85 -20.65 -15.89 -5.23
N ALA A 86 -20.53 -15.92 -3.89
CA ALA A 86 -21.66 -15.84 -2.97
C ALA A 86 -21.96 -14.40 -2.51
N GLY A 87 -21.24 -13.39 -3.04
CA GLY A 87 -21.38 -11.98 -2.64
C GLY A 87 -20.71 -11.62 -1.32
N VAL A 88 -19.87 -12.51 -0.76
CA VAL A 88 -19.11 -12.21 0.47
C VAL A 88 -17.89 -11.35 0.15
N GLU A 89 -17.72 -10.25 0.87
CA GLU A 89 -16.55 -9.37 0.78
C GLU A 89 -15.28 -10.08 1.28
N VAL A 90 -14.28 -10.13 0.40
CA VAL A 90 -12.95 -10.70 0.66
C VAL A 90 -11.96 -9.61 1.02
N ASP A 91 -12.04 -8.48 0.31
CA ASP A 91 -11.16 -7.33 0.53
C ASP A 91 -11.84 -6.04 0.05
N ARG A 92 -11.41 -4.91 0.63
CA ARG A 92 -11.90 -3.57 0.33
C ARG A 92 -10.77 -2.58 0.45
N PHE A 93 -10.60 -1.73 -0.55
CA PHE A 93 -9.59 -0.70 -0.56
C PHE A 93 -10.17 0.65 -1.00
N ALA A 94 -10.18 1.61 -0.08
CA ALA A 94 -10.47 3.00 -0.37
C ALA A 94 -9.18 3.70 -0.81
N TYR A 95 -9.15 4.14 -2.06
CA TYR A 95 -7.98 4.76 -2.66
C TYR A 95 -8.26 6.21 -3.03
N ASN A 96 -7.19 6.99 -3.16
CA ASN A 96 -7.24 8.34 -3.69
C ASN A 96 -5.87 8.72 -4.26
N LYS A 97 -5.84 9.66 -5.20
CA LYS A 97 -4.62 10.08 -5.90
C LYS A 97 -3.54 10.67 -5.00
N SER A 98 -3.86 11.11 -3.78
CA SER A 98 -2.85 11.59 -2.82
C SER A 98 -2.06 10.46 -2.16
N LEU A 99 -2.43 9.19 -2.39
CA LEU A 99 -1.62 8.03 -2.02
C LEU A 99 -0.40 7.85 -2.94
N HIS A 100 -0.41 8.45 -4.14
CA HIS A 100 0.78 8.48 -4.97
C HIS A 100 1.86 9.39 -4.38
N LEU A 101 3.12 9.00 -4.61
CA LEU A 101 4.28 9.84 -4.29
C LEU A 101 4.13 11.22 -4.96
N SER A 102 4.10 12.28 -4.15
CA SER A 102 3.86 13.64 -4.64
C SER A 102 5.01 14.21 -5.47
N LEU A 103 6.15 13.54 -5.53
CA LEU A 103 7.32 13.92 -6.34
C LEU A 103 7.25 13.43 -7.78
N LEU A 104 6.29 12.56 -8.11
CA LEU A 104 6.10 12.11 -9.48
C LEU A 104 5.75 13.30 -10.39
N ALA A 105 6.42 13.37 -11.54
CA ALA A 105 6.13 14.41 -12.54
C ALA A 105 4.71 14.27 -13.13
N THR A 106 4.22 13.03 -13.19
CA THR A 106 2.86 12.67 -13.59
C THR A 106 2.42 11.44 -12.79
N GLN A 107 1.13 11.39 -12.44
CA GLN A 107 0.51 10.21 -11.83
C GLN A 107 -0.17 9.32 -12.88
N GLU A 108 -0.32 9.82 -14.11
CA GLU A 108 -0.89 9.07 -15.23
C GLU A 108 -0.03 7.85 -15.56
N GLY A 109 -0.68 6.69 -15.66
CA GLY A 109 0.02 5.42 -15.93
C GLY A 109 0.82 4.89 -14.74
N VAL A 110 0.68 5.47 -13.54
CA VAL A 110 1.35 4.98 -12.33
C VAL A 110 0.37 4.18 -11.48
N SER A 111 0.72 2.94 -11.14
CA SER A 111 -0.09 2.09 -10.27
C SER A 111 0.14 2.38 -8.79
N LEU A 112 -0.92 2.25 -7.98
CA LEU A 112 -0.78 2.06 -6.54
C LEU A 112 -0.54 0.59 -6.25
N GLU A 113 0.62 0.29 -5.70
CA GLU A 113 1.07 -1.06 -5.39
C GLU A 113 1.06 -1.31 -3.89
N ARG A 114 0.40 -2.39 -3.49
CA ARG A 114 0.41 -2.86 -2.12
C ARG A 114 1.83 -3.26 -1.70
N ILE A 115 2.29 -2.74 -0.56
CA ILE A 115 3.63 -3.00 -0.01
C ILE A 115 3.67 -4.40 0.60
N ARG A 116 2.76 -4.70 1.55
CA ARG A 116 2.65 -6.01 2.22
C ARG A 116 1.42 -6.73 1.74
N ALA A 117 1.63 -7.83 1.00
CA ALA A 117 0.54 -8.68 0.55
C ALA A 117 -0.35 -9.18 1.71
N GLY A 118 0.25 -9.49 2.87
CA GLY A 118 -0.44 -9.90 4.09
C GLY A 118 -1.04 -8.76 4.94
N GLY A 119 -0.72 -7.50 4.64
CA GLY A 119 -1.10 -6.34 5.44
C GLY A 119 -2.52 -5.82 5.17
N PRO A 120 -2.94 -4.78 5.91
CA PRO A 120 -4.27 -4.18 5.77
C PRO A 120 -4.46 -3.50 4.40
N SER A 121 -5.71 -3.27 4.01
CA SER A 121 -6.09 -2.58 2.78
C SER A 121 -6.42 -1.12 3.04
N ASP A 122 -5.43 -0.39 3.56
CA ASP A 122 -5.50 1.04 3.82
C ASP A 122 -4.34 1.77 3.13
N GLY A 123 -4.40 3.10 3.10
CA GLY A 123 -3.43 3.93 2.40
C GLY A 123 -1.97 3.78 2.89
N SER A 124 -1.73 3.30 4.11
CA SER A 124 -0.38 3.11 4.63
C SER A 124 0.34 1.91 4.02
N ASN A 125 -0.42 0.99 3.43
CA ASN A 125 0.09 -0.24 2.83
C ASN A 125 0.16 -0.17 1.30
N PHE A 126 0.12 1.02 0.72
CA PHE A 126 0.24 1.23 -0.72
C PHE A 126 1.22 2.35 -1.02
N HIS A 127 1.94 2.20 -2.12
CA HIS A 127 2.85 3.23 -2.63
C HIS A 127 2.80 3.26 -4.16
N SER A 128 3.31 4.32 -4.78
CA SER A 128 3.49 4.33 -6.23
C SER A 128 4.43 3.21 -6.66
N ALA A 129 4.07 2.53 -7.75
CA ALA A 129 4.98 1.62 -8.44
C ALA A 129 6.25 2.35 -8.87
N ALA A 130 7.39 1.68 -8.75
CA ALA A 130 8.69 2.27 -9.06
C ALA A 130 8.81 2.67 -10.53
N GLY A 131 9.41 3.83 -10.80
CA GLY A 131 9.73 4.26 -12.15
C GLY A 131 10.69 3.29 -12.85
N ALA A 132 11.64 2.71 -12.12
CA ALA A 132 12.54 1.67 -12.64
C ALA A 132 11.81 0.37 -13.05
N ALA A 133 10.62 0.13 -12.51
CA ALA A 133 9.73 -0.97 -12.89
C ALA A 133 8.71 -0.57 -13.96
N GLY A 134 8.85 0.61 -14.58
CA GLY A 134 7.94 1.08 -15.63
C GLY A 134 6.58 1.54 -15.11
N TYR A 135 6.51 1.99 -13.84
CA TYR A 135 5.32 2.59 -13.21
C TYR A 135 4.09 1.66 -13.02
N ALA A 136 4.19 0.38 -13.37
CA ALA A 136 3.23 -0.66 -13.00
C ALA A 136 3.83 -2.05 -13.18
N THR A 137 3.42 -3.03 -12.37
CA THR A 137 3.84 -4.43 -12.52
C THR A 137 2.68 -5.43 -12.77
N PRO A 138 1.83 -5.23 -13.80
CA PRO A 138 0.65 -6.08 -14.01
C PRO A 138 1.02 -7.55 -14.30
N GLY A 139 0.51 -8.46 -13.48
CA GLY A 139 0.83 -9.90 -13.57
C GLY A 139 2.15 -10.29 -12.89
N ARG A 140 2.93 -9.34 -12.38
CA ARG A 140 4.16 -9.59 -11.61
C ARG A 140 3.95 -9.27 -10.12
N PRO A 141 4.85 -9.74 -9.23
CA PRO A 141 4.94 -9.18 -7.89
C PRO A 141 5.16 -7.66 -7.96
N ASN A 142 4.48 -6.93 -7.06
CA ASN A 142 4.62 -5.48 -6.95
C ASN A 142 6.09 -5.07 -6.79
N SER A 143 6.50 -4.01 -7.49
CA SER A 143 7.82 -3.40 -7.36
C SER A 143 8.11 -2.90 -5.94
N GLN A 144 7.06 -2.50 -5.22
CA GLN A 144 7.13 -2.06 -3.82
C GLN A 144 6.92 -3.19 -2.79
N ALA A 145 6.89 -4.46 -3.24
CA ALA A 145 6.61 -5.59 -2.36
C ALA A 145 7.69 -5.75 -1.26
N GLN A 146 7.25 -5.79 -0.01
CA GLN A 146 8.08 -6.00 1.16
C GLN A 146 7.41 -6.99 2.11
N ASP A 147 8.20 -7.85 2.74
CA ASP A 147 7.74 -8.65 3.86
C ASP A 147 7.60 -7.78 5.12
N ALA A 148 6.74 -8.22 6.04
CA ALA A 148 6.71 -7.62 7.37
C ALA A 148 8.07 -7.90 8.06
N PRO A 149 8.70 -6.90 8.67
CA PRO A 149 9.95 -7.13 9.38
C PRO A 149 9.73 -8.12 10.51
N GLY A 150 10.60 -9.14 10.58
CA GLY A 150 10.59 -10.11 11.66
C GLY A 150 11.08 -9.51 12.98
N GLY A 151 10.72 -10.17 14.08
CA GLY A 151 11.18 -9.81 15.43
C GLY A 151 10.04 -9.48 16.39
N ASN A 152 10.38 -9.38 17.68
CA ASN A 152 9.43 -9.16 18.77
C ASN A 152 9.56 -7.75 19.38
N GLN A 153 10.15 -6.80 18.64
CA GLN A 153 10.25 -5.42 19.10
C GLN A 153 8.89 -4.75 18.95
N GLU A 154 8.47 -4.01 19.98
CA GLU A 154 7.21 -3.27 19.95
C GLU A 154 7.19 -2.19 18.88
N LEU A 155 8.33 -1.53 18.62
CA LEU A 155 8.48 -0.52 17.56
C LEU A 155 9.84 -0.64 16.87
N THR A 156 9.83 -0.68 15.54
CA THR A 156 11.05 -0.79 14.70
C THR A 156 10.93 0.07 13.45
N VAL A 157 11.97 0.81 13.11
CA VAL A 157 12.06 1.53 11.82
C VAL A 157 12.85 0.70 10.82
N ALA A 158 12.32 0.53 9.62
CA ALA A 158 13.00 -0.19 8.54
C ALA A 158 12.64 0.39 7.16
N PRO A 159 13.64 0.63 6.29
CA PRO A 159 15.06 0.69 6.61
C PRO A 159 15.38 1.91 7.51
N GLU A 160 16.51 1.88 8.23
CA GLU A 160 16.97 3.04 9.02
C GLU A 160 17.52 4.17 8.14
N VAL A 161 17.88 3.86 6.89
CA VAL A 161 18.30 4.81 5.86
C VAL A 161 17.47 4.55 4.61
N PHE A 162 16.88 5.58 4.03
CA PHE A 162 16.06 5.46 2.82
C PHE A 162 16.33 6.62 1.85
N THR A 163 16.15 6.38 0.56
CA THR A 163 16.42 7.29 -0.56
C THR A 163 15.19 7.38 -1.45
N PRO A 164 14.31 8.38 -1.29
CA PRO A 164 13.11 8.51 -2.11
C PRO A 164 13.49 9.07 -3.49
N ASP A 165 13.96 8.18 -4.37
CA ASP A 165 14.33 8.47 -5.76
C ASP A 165 13.50 7.68 -6.78
N ASP A 166 12.47 6.96 -6.31
CA ASP A 166 11.47 6.25 -7.11
C ASP A 166 12.06 5.10 -7.94
N ASP A 167 13.15 4.51 -7.44
CA ASP A 167 13.83 3.38 -8.08
C ASP A 167 13.35 2.00 -7.60
N GLY A 168 12.42 1.97 -6.63
CA GLY A 168 11.88 0.77 -6.01
C GLY A 168 12.73 0.23 -4.84
N GLN A 169 13.83 0.89 -4.51
CA GLN A 169 14.77 0.46 -3.48
C GLN A 169 14.87 1.49 -2.37
N GLN A 170 14.32 1.14 -1.21
CA GLN A 170 14.38 2.00 -0.02
C GLN A 170 13.80 3.39 -0.30
N ASP A 171 12.70 3.49 -1.08
CA ASP A 171 12.03 4.75 -1.39
C ASP A 171 11.34 5.40 -0.18
N PHE A 172 11.12 4.62 0.88
CA PHE A 172 10.45 5.06 2.08
C PHE A 172 10.94 4.28 3.29
N ALA A 173 10.75 4.85 4.47
CA ALA A 173 10.88 4.15 5.75
C ALA A 173 9.52 3.72 6.28
N THR A 174 9.50 2.58 6.98
CA THR A 174 8.33 2.12 7.72
C THR A 174 8.60 2.09 9.21
N LEU A 175 7.70 2.67 10.01
CA LEU A 175 7.61 2.44 11.45
C LEU A 175 6.67 1.27 11.68
N ASN A 176 7.23 0.15 12.09
CA ASN A 176 6.53 -1.10 12.37
C ASN A 176 6.18 -1.15 13.84
N TYR A 177 4.98 -1.67 14.15
CA TYR A 177 4.53 -1.81 15.53
C TYR A 177 3.92 -3.18 15.83
N HIS A 178 4.16 -3.65 17.05
CA HIS A 178 3.53 -4.82 17.67
C HIS A 178 3.14 -4.48 19.12
N LEU A 179 1.88 -4.11 19.31
CA LEU A 179 1.30 -3.69 20.58
C LEU A 179 0.82 -4.90 21.38
N ASP A 180 1.02 -4.85 22.68
CA ASP A 180 0.63 -5.90 23.62
C ASP A 180 -0.88 -6.10 23.72
N GLN A 181 -1.66 -5.05 23.45
CA GLN A 181 -3.11 -5.05 23.64
C GLN A 181 -3.81 -4.11 22.62
N PRO A 182 -5.07 -4.40 22.25
CA PRO A 182 -5.82 -3.53 21.34
C PRO A 182 -6.29 -2.23 21.99
N GLY A 183 -6.70 -1.25 21.18
CA GLY A 183 -7.35 -0.02 21.66
C GLY A 183 -6.39 1.13 21.99
N TYR A 184 -5.12 1.05 21.56
CA TYR A 184 -4.25 2.21 21.52
C TYR A 184 -4.68 3.15 20.39
N ALA A 185 -4.70 4.45 20.69
CA ALA A 185 -4.61 5.51 19.71
C ALA A 185 -3.15 5.96 19.60
N ALA A 186 -2.71 6.31 18.39
CA ALA A 186 -1.34 6.74 18.14
C ALA A 186 -1.26 8.11 17.49
N SER A 187 -0.19 8.84 17.78
CA SER A 187 0.30 9.95 16.96
C SER A 187 1.74 9.69 16.57
N VAL A 188 2.05 9.86 15.28
CA VAL A 188 3.40 9.66 14.74
C VAL A 188 3.82 10.93 14.03
N THR A 189 4.86 11.58 14.57
CA THR A 189 5.36 12.86 14.08
C THR A 189 6.84 12.76 13.75
N VAL A 190 7.23 13.23 12.57
CA VAL A 190 8.61 13.31 12.12
C VAL A 190 9.16 14.70 12.43
N TYR A 191 10.30 14.73 13.11
CA TYR A 191 11.08 15.93 13.40
C TYR A 191 12.46 15.85 12.75
N ASP A 192 13.01 16.96 12.31
CA ASP A 192 14.40 17.03 11.88
C ASP A 192 15.38 17.05 13.06
N ALA A 193 16.68 17.01 12.77
CA ALA A 193 17.75 17.04 13.78
C ALA A 193 17.75 18.28 14.69
N LEU A 194 17.06 19.36 14.32
CA LEU A 194 16.90 20.58 15.14
C LEU A 194 15.60 20.57 15.96
N GLY A 195 14.83 19.48 15.91
CA GLY A 195 13.54 19.35 16.58
C GLY A 195 12.40 20.09 15.89
N ARG A 196 12.58 20.53 14.64
CA ARG A 196 11.51 21.20 13.88
C ARG A 196 10.59 20.15 13.26
N LEU A 197 9.30 20.41 13.31
CA LEU A 197 8.30 19.55 12.70
C LEU A 197 8.53 19.44 11.18
N THR A 198 8.64 18.21 10.69
CA THR A 198 8.75 17.90 9.25
C THR A 198 7.45 17.35 8.68
N ARG A 199 6.83 16.36 9.35
CA ARG A 199 5.62 15.69 8.86
C ARG A 199 4.83 15.08 10.02
N ARG A 200 3.50 15.09 9.95
CA ARG A 200 2.64 14.23 10.80
C ARG A 200 2.10 13.09 9.95
N LEU A 201 2.41 11.85 10.36
CA LEU A 201 2.04 10.65 9.63
C LEU A 201 0.72 10.08 10.13
N VAL A 202 0.49 10.14 11.45
CA VAL A 202 -0.74 9.66 12.11
C VAL A 202 -1.18 10.68 13.14
N ARG A 203 -2.48 10.96 13.24
CA ARG A 203 -3.04 11.98 14.15
C ARG A 203 -4.14 11.41 15.05
N ASN A 204 -3.75 10.87 16.20
CA ASN A 204 -4.65 10.31 17.21
C ASN A 204 -5.63 9.28 16.62
N GLU A 205 -5.07 8.30 15.91
CA GLU A 205 -5.85 7.24 15.24
C GLU A 205 -5.72 5.93 15.99
N THR A 206 -6.82 5.18 16.10
CA THR A 206 -6.81 3.84 16.70
C THR A 206 -6.00 2.89 15.83
N LEU A 207 -5.04 2.20 16.44
CA LEU A 207 -4.23 1.21 15.75
C LEU A 207 -4.74 -0.21 16.00
N PRO A 208 -4.63 -1.12 15.01
CA PRO A 208 -4.57 -2.55 15.28
C PRO A 208 -3.36 -2.88 16.18
N THR A 209 -3.30 -4.10 16.72
CA THR A 209 -2.14 -4.52 17.52
C THR A 209 -0.89 -4.74 16.68
N THR A 210 -1.01 -4.90 15.37
CA THR A 210 0.13 -5.03 14.46
C THR A 210 -0.12 -4.25 13.19
N GLY A 211 0.93 -3.61 12.68
CA GLY A 211 0.85 -2.82 11.46
C GLY A 211 2.10 -1.98 11.26
N PHE A 212 2.00 -0.99 10.39
CA PHE A 212 3.08 -0.06 10.14
C PHE A 212 2.57 1.30 9.66
N VAL A 213 3.45 2.28 9.70
CA VAL A 213 3.24 3.63 9.18
C VAL A 213 4.40 3.96 8.25
N GLN A 214 4.11 4.51 7.08
CA GLN A 214 5.12 4.85 6.08
C GLN A 214 5.52 6.33 6.16
N TRP A 215 6.80 6.62 5.91
CA TRP A 215 7.28 7.95 5.55
C TRP A 215 8.15 7.90 4.30
N ASP A 216 7.73 8.64 3.28
CA ASP A 216 8.32 8.77 1.95
C ASP A 216 9.34 9.92 1.84
N GLY A 217 9.70 10.55 2.96
CA GLY A 217 10.63 11.69 2.96
C GLY A 217 10.00 13.01 2.56
N ILE A 218 8.68 13.09 2.48
CA ILE A 218 7.95 14.32 2.14
C ILE A 218 7.57 15.11 3.40
N ASP A 219 7.71 16.44 3.34
CA ASP A 219 7.34 17.37 4.41
C ASP A 219 5.82 17.72 4.40
N GLU A 220 5.33 18.47 5.40
CA GLU A 220 3.92 18.92 5.44
C GLU A 220 3.51 19.80 4.24
N ARG A 221 4.48 20.33 3.47
CA ARG A 221 4.23 21.17 2.30
C ARG A 221 4.31 20.40 0.98
N GLY A 222 4.45 19.07 1.02
CA GLY A 222 4.55 18.23 -0.18
C GLY A 222 5.92 18.27 -0.85
N ARG A 223 6.96 18.75 -0.17
CA ARG A 223 8.33 18.85 -0.71
C ARG A 223 9.21 17.77 -0.13
N LYS A 224 10.19 17.32 -0.91
CA LYS A 224 11.26 16.46 -0.40
C LYS A 224 11.97 17.14 0.76
N ALA A 225 12.01 16.47 1.91
CA ALA A 225 12.74 16.94 3.07
C ALA A 225 14.25 16.90 2.80
N ALA A 226 15.03 17.68 3.55
CA ALA A 226 16.47 17.74 3.35
C ALA A 226 17.16 16.43 3.75
N VAL A 227 18.24 16.06 3.08
CA VAL A 227 19.07 14.92 3.49
C VAL A 227 19.57 15.14 4.93
N GLY A 228 19.47 14.10 5.76
CA GLY A 228 19.92 14.16 7.15
C GLY A 228 19.18 13.22 8.10
N TYR A 229 19.44 13.41 9.39
CA TYR A 229 18.81 12.66 10.47
C TYR A 229 17.44 13.23 10.83
N TYR A 230 16.50 12.33 11.08
CA TYR A 230 15.16 12.61 11.55
C TYR A 230 14.79 11.71 12.72
N VAL A 231 13.83 12.18 13.51
CA VAL A 231 13.27 11.45 14.64
C VAL A 231 11.77 11.25 14.42
N LEU A 232 11.34 9.99 14.39
CA LEU A 232 9.94 9.60 14.51
C LEU A 232 9.60 9.60 16.01
N HIS A 233 8.82 10.58 16.42
CA HIS A 233 8.19 10.66 17.72
C HIS A 233 6.85 9.92 17.68
N VAL A 234 6.72 8.89 18.51
CA VAL A 234 5.55 8.01 18.57
C VAL A 234 4.93 8.14 19.94
N GLU A 235 3.68 8.59 19.98
CA GLU A 235 2.88 8.69 21.19
C GLU A 235 1.75 7.68 21.11
N LEU A 236 1.71 6.72 22.03
CA LEU A 236 0.61 5.76 22.19
C LEU A 236 -0.20 6.13 23.42
N PHE A 237 -1.52 6.15 23.27
CA PHE A 237 -2.46 6.44 24.35
C PHE A 237 -3.58 5.42 24.37
N ARG A 238 -3.90 4.90 25.55
CA ARG A 238 -5.01 3.97 25.77
C ARG A 238 -6.09 4.62 26.64
N PRO A 239 -7.22 5.07 26.06
CA PRO A 239 -8.22 5.85 26.79
C PRO A 239 -8.83 5.13 27.99
N SER A 240 -9.07 3.82 27.88
CA SER A 240 -9.74 3.02 28.91
C SER A 240 -8.89 2.78 30.16
N GLY A 241 -7.55 2.90 30.05
CA GLY A 241 -6.62 2.66 31.15
C GLY A 241 -5.75 3.86 31.52
N GLY A 242 -5.82 4.96 30.76
CA GLY A 242 -4.96 6.14 30.94
C GLY A 242 -3.49 5.91 30.58
N GLU A 243 -3.15 4.72 30.06
CA GLU A 243 -1.79 4.33 29.72
C GLU A 243 -1.24 5.18 28.58
N ARG A 244 0.00 5.65 28.74
CA ARG A 244 0.73 6.45 27.78
C ARG A 244 2.13 5.89 27.59
N ARG A 245 2.55 5.72 26.34
CA ARG A 245 3.91 5.31 25.98
C ARG A 245 4.45 6.29 24.94
N GLU A 246 5.71 6.69 25.09
CA GLU A 246 6.40 7.61 24.18
C GLU A 246 7.69 6.95 23.67
N TYR A 247 7.93 7.04 22.37
CA TYR A 247 9.13 6.51 21.74
C TYR A 247 9.73 7.52 20.76
N LYS A 248 11.05 7.45 20.62
CA LYS A 248 11.82 8.20 19.64
C LYS A 248 12.64 7.21 18.83
N LYS A 249 12.38 7.15 17.53
CA LYS A 249 13.12 6.29 16.60
C LYS A 249 13.83 7.15 15.57
N THR A 250 15.10 6.86 15.33
CA THR A 250 15.91 7.59 14.37
C THR A 250 15.73 7.00 12.98
N VAL A 251 15.72 7.85 11.97
CA VAL A 251 15.79 7.48 10.55
C VAL A 251 16.64 8.49 9.79
N VAL A 252 17.29 8.07 8.73
CA VAL A 252 18.10 8.92 7.87
C VAL A 252 17.46 9.01 6.49
N LEU A 253 17.20 10.23 6.05
CA LEU A 253 16.85 10.52 4.67
C LEU A 253 18.14 10.76 3.88
N GLY A 254 18.42 9.90 2.90
CA GLY A 254 19.56 9.98 2.01
C GLY A 254 19.23 10.60 0.65
N ALA A 255 20.27 10.77 -0.17
CA ALA A 255 20.15 11.02 -1.60
C ALA A 255 21.23 10.22 -2.34
N ARG A 256 20.87 9.65 -3.50
CA ARG A 256 21.83 9.15 -4.48
C ARG A 256 22.17 10.29 -5.44
N PHE A 257 23.44 10.38 -5.81
CA PHE A 257 24.00 11.37 -6.72
C PHE A 257 24.44 10.70 -8.02
#